data_AF-A0A319E7R2-F1
#
_entry.id   AF-A0A319E7R2-F1
#
_cell.length_a   1.000
_cell.length_b   1.000
_cell.length_c   1.000
_cell.angle_alpha   90.00
_cell.angle_beta   90.00
_cell.angle_gamma   90.00
#
_symmetry.space_group_name_H-M   'P 1'
#
loop_
_entity.id
_entity.type
_entity.pdbx_description
1 polymer ?
#
loop_
_entity_poly.entity_id
_entity_poly.type
_entity_poly.pdbx_seq_one_letter_code
_entity_poly.pdbx_strand_id
1 'polypeptide(L)'
;PLTPESFSPYGTAITSPLDPSITTTPPPASILSTLTPTPVLANQSTALKYSPISPLTSTYETCPSNQPASARMSMFSCFPRPLRDISVSGDGDKKGVFDIRILERHPFTTQTFIPMGLPPHQHTPEETFYLVIVAPSLRGTTTTATGETGEEVTVIDPPDLSRLRAFVARGDTAVTYAAGTWHAPMVVVGRNRVDFVVVQFVNGVEGEDCQEVVFGEGVTVQVENGG
;
A
#
# COMPACT_ATOMS: atom_id res chain seq x y z
N PRO A 1 3.19 11.00 7.11
CA PRO A 1 2.82 9.75 7.82
C PRO A 1 1.63 9.07 7.12
N LEU A 2 1.58 7.73 7.10
CA LEU A 2 0.42 6.99 6.61
C LEU A 2 -0.73 7.06 7.63
N THR A 3 -1.87 7.62 7.22
CA THR A 3 -3.12 7.67 7.99
C THR A 3 -4.31 7.36 7.09
N PRO A 4 -5.45 6.87 7.62
CA PRO A 4 -6.66 6.65 6.83
C PRO A 4 -7.05 7.85 5.97
N GLU A 5 -7.00 9.06 6.52
CA GLU A 5 -7.38 10.30 5.83
C GLU A 5 -6.39 10.60 4.70
N SER A 6 -5.09 10.54 4.98
CA SER A 6 -4.05 10.87 4.01
C SER A 6 -3.97 9.89 2.83
N PHE A 7 -4.47 8.66 3.02
CA PHE A 7 -4.44 7.57 2.04
C PHE A 7 -5.77 7.37 1.31
N SER A 8 -6.87 7.94 1.82
CA SER A 8 -8.22 7.81 1.27
C SER A 8 -8.37 8.08 -0.25
N PRO A 9 -7.56 8.94 -0.92
CA PRO A 9 -7.66 9.10 -2.38
C PRO A 9 -7.16 7.89 -3.19
N TYR A 10 -6.39 7.00 -2.56
CA TYR A 10 -5.67 5.88 -3.19
C TYR A 10 -6.22 4.52 -2.75
N GLY A 11 -7.00 4.49 -1.67
CA GLY A 11 -7.52 3.26 -1.07
C GLY A 11 -7.73 3.42 0.43
N THR A 12 -7.51 2.34 1.17
CA THR A 12 -7.77 2.27 2.62
C THR A 12 -6.49 1.92 3.38
N ALA A 13 -6.09 2.77 4.34
CA ALA A 13 -5.12 2.38 5.35
C ALA A 13 -5.88 1.77 6.54
N ILE A 14 -5.67 0.48 6.78
CA ILE A 14 -6.37 -0.29 7.80
C ILE A 14 -5.52 -0.26 9.07
N THR A 15 -6.05 0.36 10.12
CA THR A 15 -5.44 0.41 11.46
C THR A 15 -6.51 0.13 12.51
N SER A 16 -6.11 -0.30 13.70
CA SER A 16 -7.06 -0.40 14.81
C SER A 16 -7.52 1.00 15.20
N PRO A 17 -8.84 1.31 15.20
CA PRO A 17 -9.34 2.58 15.69
C PRO A 17 -9.40 2.62 17.23
N LEU A 18 -9.23 1.47 17.89
CA LEU A 18 -9.24 1.36 19.35
C LEU A 18 -7.86 1.71 19.92
N ASP A 19 -7.85 2.55 20.97
CA ASP A 19 -6.64 2.87 21.72
C ASP A 19 -5.98 1.59 22.29
N PRO A 20 -4.69 1.34 22.01
CA PRO A 20 -3.97 0.18 22.52
C PRO A 20 -3.94 0.04 24.05
N SER A 21 -4.17 1.13 24.80
CA SER A 21 -4.21 1.10 26.27
C SER A 21 -5.49 0.43 26.80
N ILE A 22 -6.52 0.26 25.96
CA ILE A 22 -7.78 -0.37 26.35
C ILE A 22 -7.62 -1.89 26.31
N THR A 23 -7.52 -2.50 27.49
CA THR A 23 -7.27 -3.95 27.65
C THR A 23 -8.42 -4.72 28.29
N THR A 24 -9.51 -4.04 28.66
CA THR A 24 -10.68 -4.62 29.33
C THR A 24 -11.94 -4.55 28.47
N THR A 25 -12.81 -5.55 28.58
CA THR A 25 -14.06 -5.64 27.82
C THR A 25 -15.30 -5.64 28.73
N PRO A 26 -16.45 -5.12 28.26
CA PRO A 26 -16.58 -4.24 27.10
C PRO A 26 -16.01 -2.83 27.42
N PRO A 27 -15.41 -2.13 26.45
CA PRO A 27 -15.05 -0.73 26.64
C PRO A 27 -16.31 0.12 26.89
N PRO A 28 -16.18 1.29 27.54
CA PRO A 28 -17.29 2.22 27.72
C PRO A 28 -18.03 2.51 26.41
N ALA A 29 -19.36 2.48 26.45
CA ALA A 29 -20.21 2.71 25.26
C ALA A 29 -19.95 4.06 24.59
N SER A 30 -19.57 5.08 25.37
CA SER A 30 -19.17 6.39 24.87
C SER A 30 -17.97 6.30 23.93
N ILE A 31 -16.97 5.46 24.24
CA ILE A 31 -15.80 5.22 23.38
C ILE A 31 -16.24 4.48 22.12
N LEU A 32 -17.06 3.43 22.24
CA LEU A 32 -17.49 2.65 21.07
C LEU A 32 -18.25 3.51 20.05
N SER A 33 -19.06 4.46 20.53
CA SER A 33 -19.85 5.36 19.67
C SER A 33 -19.01 6.36 18.87
N THR A 34 -17.76 6.61 19.24
CA THR A 34 -16.86 7.50 18.49
C THR A 34 -16.03 6.75 17.43
N LEU A 35 -16.01 5.42 17.45
CA LEU A 35 -15.25 4.60 16.52
C LEU A 35 -16.01 4.42 15.20
N THR A 36 -15.26 4.42 14.09
CA THR A 36 -15.80 4.23 12.74
C THR A 36 -15.06 3.08 12.03
N PRO A 37 -15.77 2.03 11.56
CA PRO A 37 -17.20 1.77 11.81
C PRO A 37 -17.46 1.51 13.30
N THR A 38 -18.68 1.78 13.77
CA THR A 38 -19.06 1.46 15.15
C THR A 38 -18.99 -0.06 15.35
N PRO A 39 -18.15 -0.56 16.27
CA PRO A 39 -17.98 -1.99 16.46
C PRO A 39 -19.19 -2.62 17.14
N VAL A 40 -19.41 -3.90 16.85
CA VAL A 40 -20.36 -4.74 17.60
C VAL A 40 -19.62 -5.66 18.56
N LEU A 41 -20.20 -5.88 19.75
CA LEU A 41 -19.70 -6.89 20.68
C LEU A 41 -19.88 -8.28 20.05
N ALA A 42 -18.82 -9.07 20.10
CA ALA A 42 -18.75 -10.43 19.59
C ALA A 42 -18.14 -11.36 20.64
N ASN A 43 -18.18 -12.68 20.39
CA ASN A 43 -17.59 -13.70 21.26
C ASN A 43 -18.00 -13.55 22.74
N GLN A 44 -19.31 -13.54 23.02
CA GLN A 44 -19.83 -13.33 24.38
C GLN A 44 -19.30 -12.04 25.03
N SER A 45 -19.21 -10.97 24.23
CA SER A 45 -18.71 -9.64 24.63
C SER A 45 -17.22 -9.55 24.96
N THR A 46 -16.42 -10.56 24.57
CA THR A 46 -14.96 -10.55 24.75
C THR A 46 -14.22 -9.99 23.53
N ALA A 47 -14.91 -9.72 22.43
CA ALA A 47 -14.32 -9.16 21.21
C ALA A 47 -15.14 -8.00 20.65
N LEU A 48 -14.47 -7.10 19.91
CA LEU A 48 -15.10 -6.09 19.08
C LEU A 48 -14.92 -6.46 17.61
N LYS A 49 -16.03 -6.51 16.86
CA LYS A 49 -16.03 -6.70 15.41
C LYS A 49 -16.29 -5.37 14.72
N TYR A 50 -15.33 -4.92 13.94
CA TYR A 50 -15.44 -3.81 13.01
C TYR A 50 -15.80 -4.37 11.63
N SER A 51 -16.88 -3.89 11.01
CA SER A 51 -17.27 -4.40 9.70
C SER A 51 -18.18 -3.42 8.93
N PRO A 52 -17.91 -3.19 7.63
CA PRO A 52 -16.67 -3.50 6.92
C PRO A 52 -15.53 -2.53 7.30
N ILE A 53 -14.26 -2.97 7.22
CA ILE A 53 -13.07 -2.11 7.44
C ILE A 53 -12.30 -1.78 6.16
N SER A 54 -12.41 -2.64 5.15
CA SER A 54 -11.89 -2.43 3.79
C SER A 54 -12.58 -3.42 2.85
N PRO A 55 -13.66 -3.01 2.16
CA PRO A 55 -14.37 -3.91 1.24
C PRO A 55 -13.48 -4.38 0.09
N LEU A 56 -13.46 -5.69 -0.14
CA LEU A 56 -12.78 -6.27 -1.29
C LEU A 56 -13.67 -6.07 -2.53
N THR A 57 -13.13 -5.41 -3.56
CA THR A 57 -13.88 -5.11 -4.80
C THR A 57 -13.23 -5.80 -5.99
N SER A 58 -14.08 -6.32 -6.88
CA SER A 58 -13.74 -6.87 -8.18
C SER A 58 -14.64 -6.20 -9.22
N THR A 59 -14.06 -5.78 -10.34
CA THR A 59 -14.77 -5.24 -11.50
C THR A 59 -14.39 -5.98 -12.80
N TYR A 60 -13.87 -7.21 -12.68
CA TYR A 60 -13.48 -8.04 -13.82
C TYR A 60 -14.66 -8.38 -14.76
N GLU A 61 -15.91 -8.22 -14.33
CA GLU A 61 -17.07 -8.27 -15.23
C GLU A 61 -17.04 -7.21 -16.35
N THR A 62 -16.19 -6.19 -16.21
CA THR A 62 -15.94 -5.16 -17.23
C THR A 62 -14.63 -5.38 -18.01
N CYS A 63 -13.91 -6.48 -17.77
CA CYS A 63 -12.63 -6.73 -18.44
C CYS A 63 -12.82 -7.13 -19.92
N PRO A 64 -11.86 -6.77 -20.81
CA PRO A 64 -11.94 -7.11 -22.24
C PRO A 64 -12.07 -8.60 -22.55
N SER A 65 -11.40 -9.47 -21.78
CA SER A 65 -11.35 -10.91 -22.04
C SER A 65 -12.65 -11.63 -21.71
N ASN A 66 -13.53 -11.01 -20.91
CA ASN A 66 -14.69 -11.65 -20.28
C ASN A 66 -14.33 -12.90 -19.44
N GLN A 67 -13.06 -13.05 -19.04
CA GLN A 67 -12.67 -14.15 -18.17
C GLN A 67 -13.08 -13.88 -16.72
N PRO A 68 -13.76 -14.82 -16.05
CA PRO A 68 -14.17 -14.64 -14.67
C PRO A 68 -12.95 -14.62 -13.73
N ALA A 69 -12.96 -13.70 -12.78
CA ALA A 69 -11.96 -13.65 -11.72
C ALA A 69 -12.33 -14.53 -10.51
N SER A 70 -11.32 -14.86 -9.72
CA SER A 70 -11.46 -15.54 -8.44
C SER A 70 -10.71 -14.78 -7.35
N ALA A 71 -11.25 -14.78 -6.13
CA ALA A 71 -10.53 -14.26 -4.98
C ALA A 71 -9.28 -15.12 -4.72
N ARG A 72 -8.15 -14.46 -4.47
CA ARG A 72 -6.86 -15.09 -4.21
C ARG A 72 -6.23 -14.49 -2.97
N MET A 73 -5.69 -15.36 -2.14
CA MET A 73 -4.80 -14.99 -1.04
C MET A 73 -3.41 -15.55 -1.34
N SER A 74 -2.41 -14.69 -1.29
CA SER A 74 -1.01 -14.99 -1.60
C SER A 74 -0.11 -14.53 -0.47
N MET A 75 1.14 -15.00 -0.48
CA MET A 75 2.18 -14.57 0.47
C MET A 75 3.33 -13.97 -0.32
N PHE A 76 3.82 -12.82 0.13
CA PHE A 76 5.04 -12.21 -0.38
C PHE A 76 6.05 -12.06 0.75
N SER A 77 7.22 -12.68 0.61
CA SER A 77 8.35 -12.47 1.50
C SER A 77 9.24 -11.37 0.92
N CYS A 78 9.09 -10.15 1.41
CA CYS A 78 9.73 -8.96 0.85
C CYS A 78 11.02 -8.64 1.59
N PHE A 79 12.14 -8.70 0.88
CA PHE A 79 13.46 -8.41 1.44
C PHE A 79 13.77 -6.90 1.40
N PRO A 80 14.59 -6.39 2.33
CA PRO A 80 14.99 -4.98 2.34
C PRO A 80 15.63 -4.55 1.03
N ARG A 81 15.23 -3.38 0.55
CA ARG A 81 15.81 -2.69 -0.60
C ARG A 81 16.71 -1.56 -0.09
N PRO A 82 17.92 -1.39 -0.66
CA PRO A 82 18.86 -0.38 -0.19
C PRO A 82 18.35 1.02 -0.48
N LEU A 83 18.57 1.94 0.47
CA LEU A 83 18.48 3.37 0.22
C LEU A 83 19.82 3.87 -0.32
N ARG A 84 19.77 4.85 -1.22
CA ARG A 84 20.95 5.56 -1.69
C ARG A 84 21.20 6.78 -0.80
N ASP A 85 22.43 6.94 -0.34
CA ASP A 85 22.82 8.14 0.39
C ASP A 85 22.93 9.32 -0.56
N ILE A 86 22.33 10.45 -0.20
CA ILE A 86 22.63 11.75 -0.81
C ILE A 86 23.18 12.71 0.23
N SER A 87 24.25 13.43 -0.15
CA SER A 87 24.78 14.54 0.63
C SER A 87 24.00 15.80 0.29
N VAL A 88 23.21 16.33 1.23
CA VAL A 88 22.65 17.67 1.06
C VAL A 88 23.73 18.68 1.48
N SER A 89 24.10 19.55 0.55
CA SER A 89 25.16 20.54 0.74
C SER A 89 24.88 21.43 1.97
N GLY A 90 25.69 21.29 3.02
CA GLY A 90 25.72 22.21 4.16
C GLY A 90 25.72 21.61 5.56
N ASP A 91 25.22 20.38 5.78
CA ASP A 91 24.92 19.91 7.16
C ASP A 91 25.62 18.61 7.60
N GLY A 92 26.41 17.97 6.73
CA GLY A 92 27.08 16.70 7.06
C GLY A 92 26.13 15.51 7.28
N ASP A 93 24.82 15.77 7.33
CA ASP A 93 23.78 14.77 7.55
C ASP A 93 23.45 14.04 6.24
N LYS A 94 23.51 12.71 6.29
CA LYS A 94 23.22 11.85 5.14
C LYS A 94 21.74 11.54 5.11
N LYS A 95 21.10 11.80 3.97
CA LYS A 95 19.70 11.44 3.75
C LYS A 95 19.61 10.22 2.85
N GLY A 96 18.83 9.23 3.28
CA GLY A 96 18.49 8.07 2.45
C GLY A 96 17.41 8.47 1.45
N VAL A 97 17.62 8.15 0.17
CA VAL A 97 16.59 8.24 -0.87
C VAL A 97 16.29 6.86 -1.44
N PHE A 98 15.03 6.66 -1.80
CA PHE A 98 14.59 5.48 -2.53
C PHE A 98 14.29 5.85 -3.98
N ASP A 99 14.91 5.13 -4.91
CA ASP A 99 14.76 5.33 -6.35
C ASP A 99 13.55 4.51 -6.86
N ILE A 100 12.50 5.20 -7.32
CA ILE A 100 11.27 4.61 -7.86
C ILE A 100 11.40 4.56 -9.38
N ARG A 101 11.48 3.36 -9.93
CA ARG A 101 11.61 3.13 -11.39
C ARG A 101 10.45 2.42 -12.02
N ILE A 102 9.53 1.91 -11.20
CA ILE A 102 8.36 1.16 -11.65
C ILE A 102 7.16 1.51 -10.79
N LEU A 103 6.00 1.63 -11.42
CA LEU A 103 4.70 1.59 -10.77
C LEU A 103 3.84 0.58 -11.50
N GLU A 104 2.98 -0.09 -10.75
CA GLU A 104 2.01 -1.07 -11.21
C GLU A 104 0.60 -0.65 -10.80
N ARG A 105 -0.41 -1.19 -11.47
CA ARG A 105 -1.81 -1.10 -11.03
C ARG A 105 -2.57 -2.37 -11.36
N HIS A 106 -3.59 -2.63 -10.55
CA HIS A 106 -4.57 -3.70 -10.76
C HIS A 106 -5.91 -3.08 -11.18
N PRO A 107 -6.22 -2.98 -12.49
CA PRO A 107 -7.33 -2.16 -12.97
C PRO A 107 -8.71 -2.63 -12.49
N PHE A 108 -8.87 -3.93 -12.22
CA PHE A 108 -10.16 -4.54 -11.93
C PHE A 108 -10.33 -5.05 -10.50
N THR A 109 -9.42 -4.74 -9.58
CA THR A 109 -9.54 -5.22 -8.21
C THR A 109 -8.87 -4.33 -7.18
N THR A 110 -9.41 -4.32 -5.97
CA THR A 110 -8.63 -3.91 -4.80
C THR A 110 -7.53 -4.93 -4.51
N GLN A 111 -6.36 -4.46 -4.09
CA GLN A 111 -5.29 -5.32 -3.61
C GLN A 111 -4.89 -4.91 -2.19
N THR A 112 -4.96 -5.86 -1.26
CA THR A 112 -4.70 -5.63 0.16
C THR A 112 -3.41 -6.30 0.59
N PHE A 113 -2.49 -5.56 1.22
CA PHE A 113 -1.27 -6.05 1.84
C PHE A 113 -1.36 -5.95 3.36
N ILE A 114 -1.17 -7.08 4.04
CA ILE A 114 -1.25 -7.20 5.51
C ILE A 114 0.14 -7.65 5.99
N PRO A 115 0.92 -6.78 6.65
CA PRO A 115 2.21 -7.17 7.19
C PRO A 115 2.04 -8.20 8.31
N MET A 116 2.95 -9.16 8.37
CA MET A 116 3.02 -10.14 9.45
C MET A 116 4.32 -9.99 10.24
N GLY A 117 4.19 -9.99 11.57
CA GLY A 117 5.35 -10.05 12.48
C GLY A 117 6.20 -8.77 12.53
N LEU A 118 5.70 -7.65 11.97
CA LEU A 118 6.37 -6.36 12.06
C LEU A 118 5.82 -5.57 13.27
N PRO A 119 6.68 -5.01 14.15
CA PRO A 119 6.21 -4.27 15.31
C PRO A 119 5.44 -2.99 14.94
N PRO A 120 4.50 -2.53 15.79
CA PRO A 120 3.68 -1.35 15.55
C PRO A 120 4.45 -0.03 15.60
N HIS A 121 5.59 0.02 16.28
CA HIS A 121 6.36 1.23 16.49
C HIS A 121 7.80 1.04 16.05
N GLN A 122 8.37 2.11 15.49
CA GLN A 122 9.79 2.23 15.25
C GLN A 122 10.45 2.74 16.54
N HIS A 123 11.32 1.93 17.12
CA HIS A 123 12.11 2.26 18.29
C HIS A 123 13.48 2.85 17.93
N THR A 124 13.98 2.57 16.71
CA THR A 124 15.28 3.06 16.24
C THR A 124 15.29 3.34 14.73
N PRO A 125 16.18 4.23 14.23
CA PRO A 125 16.33 4.51 12.80
C PRO A 125 16.73 3.30 11.92
N GLU A 126 17.25 2.23 12.52
CA GLU A 126 17.65 1.00 11.80
C GLU A 126 16.52 -0.04 11.69
N GLU A 127 15.36 0.24 12.28
CA GLU A 127 14.27 -0.75 12.34
C GLU A 127 13.59 -0.94 10.99
N THR A 128 13.05 -2.14 10.79
CA THR A 128 12.42 -2.51 9.51
C THR A 128 11.08 -1.80 9.37
N PHE A 129 10.83 -1.24 8.20
CA PHE A 129 9.53 -0.69 7.83
C PHE A 129 9.28 -0.92 6.34
N TYR A 130 8.11 -0.53 5.87
CA TYR A 130 7.81 -0.56 4.45
C TYR A 130 7.26 0.78 3.98
N LEU A 131 7.55 1.10 2.72
CA LEU A 131 7.04 2.28 2.05
C LEU A 131 5.80 1.91 1.25
N VAL A 132 4.81 2.79 1.34
CA VAL A 132 3.62 2.77 0.50
C VAL A 132 3.76 3.94 -0.46
N ILE A 133 3.91 3.65 -1.75
CA ILE A 133 4.19 4.65 -2.77
C ILE A 133 3.06 4.59 -3.79
N VAL A 134 2.41 5.71 -4.03
CA VAL A 134 1.19 5.80 -4.86
C VAL A 134 1.23 7.02 -5.75
N ALA A 135 0.57 6.93 -6.90
CA ALA A 135 0.35 8.07 -7.79
C ALA A 135 -1.11 8.05 -8.29
N PRO A 136 -1.76 9.22 -8.43
CA PRO A 136 -3.03 9.29 -9.14
C PRO A 136 -2.79 9.09 -10.64
N SER A 137 -3.84 8.75 -11.40
CA SER A 137 -3.75 8.64 -12.85
C SER A 137 -3.96 9.99 -13.55
N LEU A 138 -3.24 10.22 -14.64
CA LEU A 138 -3.49 11.29 -15.61
C LEU A 138 -4.70 10.91 -16.49
N ARG A 139 -5.91 11.06 -15.94
CA ARG A 139 -7.16 10.63 -16.60
C ARG A 139 -7.36 11.28 -17.98
N GLY A 140 -7.83 10.49 -18.94
CA GLY A 140 -8.10 10.91 -20.31
C GLY A 140 -6.85 11.07 -21.18
N THR A 141 -5.70 10.57 -20.72
CA THR A 141 -4.44 10.64 -21.47
C THR A 141 -3.94 9.24 -21.81
N THR A 142 -3.22 9.15 -22.92
CA THR A 142 -2.56 7.92 -23.34
C THR A 142 -1.12 8.26 -23.66
N THR A 143 -0.19 7.43 -23.20
CA THR A 143 1.23 7.60 -23.46
C THR A 143 1.88 6.27 -23.81
N THR A 144 3.05 6.32 -24.43
CA THR A 144 3.91 5.15 -24.62
C THR A 144 4.91 5.12 -23.47
N ALA A 145 5.02 3.98 -22.80
CA ALA A 145 5.99 3.72 -21.75
C ALA A 145 6.84 2.49 -22.12
N THR A 146 7.94 2.29 -21.40
CA THR A 146 8.72 1.06 -21.50
C THR A 146 8.16 0.05 -20.49
N GLY A 147 7.85 -1.16 -20.93
CA GLY A 147 7.48 -2.28 -20.08
C GLY A 147 8.70 -2.92 -19.41
N GLU A 148 8.47 -3.95 -18.59
CA GLU A 148 9.54 -4.60 -17.81
C GLU A 148 10.60 -5.24 -18.72
N THR A 149 10.20 -5.78 -19.88
CA THR A 149 11.13 -6.46 -20.82
C THR A 149 11.78 -5.50 -21.82
N GLY A 150 11.52 -4.19 -21.69
CA GLY A 150 12.06 -3.15 -22.57
C GLY A 150 11.21 -2.85 -23.81
N GLU A 151 10.05 -3.49 -23.94
CA GLU A 151 9.09 -3.27 -25.01
C GLU A 151 8.33 -1.94 -24.84
N GLU A 152 7.86 -1.35 -25.94
CA GLU A 152 6.96 -0.19 -25.88
C GLU A 152 5.53 -0.65 -25.57
N VAL A 153 4.97 -0.12 -24.49
CA VAL A 153 3.61 -0.41 -24.01
C VAL A 153 2.78 0.86 -24.10
N THR A 154 1.58 0.77 -24.68
CA THR A 154 0.60 1.86 -24.64
C THR A 154 -0.14 1.83 -23.31
N VAL A 155 -0.11 2.95 -22.59
CA VAL A 155 -0.68 3.07 -21.25
C VAL A 155 -1.77 4.12 -21.27
N ILE A 156 -3.01 3.70 -20.99
CA ILE A 156 -4.16 4.58 -20.78
C ILE A 156 -4.17 5.04 -19.33
N ASP A 157 -4.43 6.32 -19.09
CA ASP A 157 -4.43 6.93 -17.76
C ASP A 157 -3.13 6.61 -16.98
N PRO A 158 -1.94 6.97 -17.50
CA PRO A 158 -0.64 6.69 -16.86
C PRO A 158 -0.51 7.36 -15.49
N PRO A 159 0.46 6.96 -14.64
CA PRO A 159 0.65 7.61 -13.34
C PRO A 159 1.11 9.06 -13.49
N ASP A 160 0.50 9.95 -12.71
CA ASP A 160 0.95 11.33 -12.55
C ASP A 160 2.12 11.39 -11.56
N LEU A 161 3.34 11.28 -12.09
CA LEU A 161 4.57 11.31 -11.30
C LEU A 161 4.75 12.63 -10.53
N SER A 162 4.16 13.74 -10.99
CA SER A 162 4.23 15.03 -10.30
C SER A 162 3.42 15.05 -9.00
N ARG A 163 2.48 14.11 -8.85
CA ARG A 163 1.60 13.94 -7.70
C ARG A 163 1.85 12.64 -6.94
N LEU A 164 3.01 12.02 -7.17
CA LEU A 164 3.44 10.84 -6.45
C LEU A 164 3.56 11.16 -4.96
N ARG A 165 3.11 10.22 -4.12
CA ARG A 165 3.26 10.28 -2.66
C ARG A 165 3.90 9.01 -2.15
N ALA A 166 4.80 9.17 -1.20
CA ALA A 166 5.36 8.07 -0.43
C ALA A 166 4.97 8.24 1.05
N PHE A 167 4.63 7.12 1.68
CA PHE A 167 4.30 7.06 3.10
C PHE A 167 5.17 5.99 3.76
N VAL A 168 5.73 6.32 4.93
CA VAL A 168 6.27 5.32 5.84
C VAL A 168 5.10 4.66 6.56
N ALA A 169 5.02 3.34 6.49
CA ALA A 169 3.99 2.54 7.11
C ALA A 169 4.54 1.74 8.31
N ARG A 170 3.67 1.52 9.29
CA ARG A 170 3.97 0.81 10.55
C ARG A 170 3.52 -0.64 10.45
N GLY A 171 4.09 -1.53 11.27
CA GLY A 171 3.77 -2.97 11.23
C GLY A 171 2.36 -3.36 11.65
N ASP A 172 1.60 -2.45 12.25
CA ASP A 172 0.18 -2.61 12.60
C ASP A 172 -0.78 -1.95 11.60
N THR A 173 -0.26 -1.51 10.46
CA THR A 173 -1.07 -0.93 9.39
C THR A 173 -1.14 -1.92 8.24
N ALA A 174 -2.33 -2.26 7.75
CA ALA A 174 -2.48 -2.89 6.45
C ALA A 174 -2.89 -1.84 5.42
N VAL A 175 -2.66 -2.09 4.14
CA VAL A 175 -3.07 -1.17 3.07
C VAL A 175 -3.88 -1.90 2.02
N THR A 176 -4.99 -1.33 1.62
CA THR A 176 -5.76 -1.76 0.44
C THR A 176 -5.65 -0.68 -0.61
N TYR A 177 -5.01 -0.96 -1.74
CA TYR A 177 -5.09 -0.10 -2.91
C TYR A 177 -6.47 -0.23 -3.56
N ALA A 178 -7.08 0.89 -3.96
CA ALA A 178 -8.30 0.87 -4.75
C ALA A 178 -8.00 0.38 -6.18
N ALA A 179 -9.00 -0.21 -6.84
CA ALA A 179 -8.87 -0.67 -8.22
C ALA A 179 -8.34 0.44 -9.15
N GLY A 180 -7.32 0.11 -9.95
CA GLY A 180 -6.66 1.02 -10.88
C GLY A 180 -5.70 2.04 -10.25
N THR A 181 -5.48 2.02 -8.93
CA THR A 181 -4.50 2.89 -8.28
C THR A 181 -3.09 2.49 -8.66
N TRP A 182 -2.31 3.44 -9.19
CA TRP A 182 -0.89 3.24 -9.43
C TRP A 182 -0.13 3.24 -8.11
N HIS A 183 0.68 2.22 -7.90
CA HIS A 183 1.51 2.06 -6.72
C HIS A 183 2.83 1.37 -7.05
N ALA A 184 3.85 1.52 -6.21
CA ALA A 184 5.10 0.81 -6.42
C ALA A 184 4.98 -0.65 -5.93
N PRO A 185 5.69 -1.60 -6.56
CA PRO A 185 5.90 -2.91 -5.97
C PRO A 185 6.47 -2.77 -4.55
N MET A 186 6.10 -3.69 -3.65
CA MET A 186 6.42 -3.61 -2.21
C MET A 186 7.86 -3.19 -1.92
N VAL A 187 8.01 -2.22 -1.03
CA VAL A 187 9.30 -1.66 -0.65
C VAL A 187 9.51 -1.86 0.84
N VAL A 188 10.35 -2.83 1.22
CA VAL A 188 10.83 -2.99 2.59
C VAL A 188 12.16 -2.26 2.73
N VAL A 189 12.36 -1.56 3.84
CA VAL A 189 13.61 -0.87 4.20
C VAL A 189 14.01 -1.31 5.61
N GLY A 190 15.32 -1.40 5.86
CA GLY A 190 15.87 -1.80 7.16
C GLY A 190 16.60 -3.15 7.08
N ARG A 191 16.54 -3.93 8.17
CA ARG A 191 17.40 -5.10 8.36
C ARG A 191 16.73 -6.44 8.09
N ASN A 192 15.41 -6.53 8.29
CA ASN A 192 14.68 -7.78 8.22
C ASN A 192 13.73 -7.79 7.03
N ARG A 193 13.43 -8.99 6.49
CA ARG A 193 12.33 -9.13 5.56
C ARG A 193 10.98 -8.91 6.27
N VAL A 194 9.96 -8.58 5.50
CA VAL A 194 8.57 -8.55 5.96
C VAL A 194 7.75 -9.51 5.10
N ASP A 195 7.02 -10.40 5.75
CA ASP A 195 6.09 -11.30 5.08
C ASP A 195 4.72 -10.62 5.02
N PHE A 196 4.10 -10.55 3.84
CA PHE A 196 2.79 -9.95 3.61
C PHE A 196 1.78 -10.98 3.14
N VAL A 197 0.65 -11.06 3.83
CA VAL A 197 -0.56 -11.68 3.26
C VAL A 197 -1.16 -10.70 2.27
N VAL A 198 -1.40 -11.16 1.06
CA VAL A 198 -1.95 -10.35 -0.03
C VAL A 198 -3.30 -10.90 -0.45
N VAL A 199 -4.31 -10.04 -0.54
CA VAL A 199 -5.66 -10.42 -0.96
C VAL A 199 -6.11 -9.57 -2.15
N GLN A 200 -6.51 -10.22 -3.23
CA GLN A 200 -7.01 -9.59 -4.45
C GLN A 200 -7.91 -10.54 -5.24
N PHE A 201 -8.50 -10.08 -6.34
CA PHE A 201 -9.11 -10.94 -7.36
C PHE A 201 -8.20 -11.04 -8.59
N VAL A 202 -8.18 -12.21 -9.23
CA VAL A 202 -7.39 -12.45 -10.45
C VAL A 202 -8.14 -13.35 -11.42
N ASN A 203 -7.98 -13.10 -12.71
CA ASN A 203 -8.53 -13.93 -13.78
C ASN A 203 -7.45 -14.67 -14.59
N GLY A 204 -6.16 -14.37 -14.38
CA GLY A 204 -5.04 -15.02 -15.07
C GLY A 204 -4.67 -14.41 -16.42
N VAL A 205 -5.28 -13.29 -16.81
CA VAL A 205 -4.92 -12.54 -18.01
C VAL A 205 -3.98 -11.40 -17.61
N GLU A 206 -2.71 -11.50 -18.03
CA GLU A 206 -1.61 -10.62 -17.59
C GLU A 206 -1.97 -9.14 -17.52
N GLY A 207 -2.33 -8.51 -18.65
CA GLY A 207 -2.65 -7.07 -18.71
C GLY A 207 -3.98 -6.65 -18.07
N GLU A 208 -4.79 -7.60 -17.61
CA GLU A 208 -6.01 -7.35 -16.84
C GLU A 208 -5.75 -7.52 -15.34
N ASP A 209 -4.90 -8.49 -14.99
CA ASP A 209 -4.45 -8.72 -13.62
C ASP A 209 -3.49 -7.61 -13.19
N CYS A 210 -2.49 -7.22 -13.98
CA CYS A 210 -1.48 -6.21 -13.64
C CYS A 210 -1.10 -5.38 -14.86
N GLN A 211 -0.92 -4.07 -14.67
CA GLN A 211 -0.35 -3.18 -15.68
C GLN A 211 0.82 -2.44 -15.06
N GLU A 212 1.95 -2.44 -15.75
CA GLU A 212 3.21 -1.92 -15.24
C GLU A 212 3.79 -0.86 -16.16
N VAL A 213 4.52 0.08 -15.57
CA VAL A 213 5.22 1.14 -16.30
C VAL A 213 6.59 1.36 -15.68
N VAL A 214 7.63 1.31 -16.53
CA VAL A 214 9.00 1.60 -16.14
C VAL A 214 9.38 3.01 -16.56
N PHE A 215 10.00 3.77 -15.66
CA PHE A 215 10.52 5.12 -15.89
C PHE A 215 12.04 5.08 -15.79
N GLY A 216 12.74 5.51 -16.85
CA GLY A 216 14.20 5.43 -16.99
C GLY A 216 14.99 5.91 -15.77
N GLU A 217 15.23 7.22 -15.64
CA GLU A 217 15.95 7.77 -14.48
C GLU A 217 15.15 7.68 -13.16
N GLY A 218 13.84 7.42 -13.25
CA GLY A 218 12.95 7.25 -12.11
C GLY A 218 12.60 8.55 -11.37
N VAL A 219 11.88 8.41 -10.25
CA VAL A 219 11.59 9.48 -9.29
C VAL A 219 12.20 9.09 -7.95
N THR A 220 12.82 10.03 -7.24
CA THR A 220 13.40 9.77 -5.93
C THR A 220 12.50 10.28 -4.82
N VAL A 221 12.29 9.48 -3.78
CA VAL A 221 11.65 9.94 -2.54
C VAL A 221 12.66 9.93 -1.41
N GLN A 222 12.75 11.05 -0.68
CA GLN A 222 13.54 11.12 0.55
C GLN A 222 12.83 10.31 1.64
N VAL A 223 13.58 9.42 2.28
CA VAL A 223 13.12 8.66 3.43
C VAL A 223 13.72 9.32 4.66
N GLU A 224 12.88 9.96 5.47
CA GLU A 224 13.33 10.56 6.72
C GLU A 224 13.58 9.45 7.74
N ASN A 225 14.79 9.42 8.30
CA ASN A 225 15.15 8.49 9.36
C ASN A 225 14.44 8.89 10.66
N GLY A 226 13.23 8.38 10.87
CA GLY A 226 12.53 8.33 12.16
C GLY A 226 12.11 9.67 12.76
N GLY A 227 10.83 10.00 12.59
CA GLY A 227 10.12 11.10 13.25
C GLY A 227 8.75 11.36 12.64
#